data_AF-A0A2I0UCV3-F1
#
_entry.id   AF-A0A2I0UCV3-F1
#
_cell.length_a   1.000
_cell.length_b   1.000
_cell.length_c   1.000
_cell.angle_alpha   90.00
_cell.angle_beta   90.00
_cell.angle_gamma   90.00
#
_symmetry.space_group_name_H-M   'P 1'
#
loop_
_entity.id
_entity.type
_entity.pdbx_description
1 polymer ?
#
loop_
_entity_poly.entity_id
_entity_poly.type
_entity_poly.pdbx_seq_one_letter_code
_entity_poly.pdbx_strand_id
1 'polypeptide(L)'
;MEQLILDVICKHVEEMKVIGSGQHGFTKGKSCLANLIAFYDGMTGWVDDSRAVDVVYLDFTKAFHTVSYNILVGKESYDIRV
;
A
#
# COMPACT_ATOMS: atom_id res chain seq x y z
N MET A 1 -21.01 -7.94 -10.01
CA MET A 1 -19.89 -8.87 -10.23
C MET A 1 -18.58 -8.28 -9.72
N GLU A 2 -18.22 -7.06 -10.13
CA GLU A 2 -16.99 -6.38 -9.67
C GLU A 2 -16.92 -6.23 -8.14
N GLN A 3 -18.00 -5.80 -7.47
CA GLN A 3 -18.02 -5.68 -6.01
C GLN A 3 -17.81 -7.02 -5.29
N LEU A 4 -18.35 -8.12 -5.85
CA LEU A 4 -18.14 -9.46 -5.30
C LEU A 4 -16.67 -9.89 -5.42
N ILE A 5 -16.04 -9.58 -6.56
CA ILE A 5 -14.62 -9.85 -6.79
C ILE A 5 -13.77 -9.01 -5.83
N LEU A 6 -14.10 -7.72 -5.69
CA LEU A 6 -13.44 -6.81 -4.76
C LEU A 6 -13.52 -7.33 -3.32
N ASP A 7 -14.71 -7.73 -2.86
CA ASP A 7 -14.89 -8.25 -1.50
C ASP A 7 -14.02 -9.49 -1.23
N VAL A 8 -13.94 -10.41 -2.20
CA VAL A 8 -13.09 -11.61 -2.11
C VAL A 8 -11.61 -11.23 -2.06
N ILE A 9 -11.15 -10.33 -2.93
CA ILE A 9 -9.75 -9.86 -2.97
C ILE A 9 -9.40 -9.12 -1.67
N CYS A 10 -10.26 -8.20 -1.21
CA CYS A 10 -10.03 -7.45 0.04
C CYS A 10 -9.88 -8.39 1.23
N LYS A 11 -10.78 -9.38 1.36
CA LYS A 11 -10.69 -10.37 2.43
C LYS A 11 -9.37 -11.15 2.38
N HIS A 12 -9.00 -11.61 1.19
CA HIS A 12 -7.78 -12.37 0.98
C HIS A 12 -6.51 -11.56 1.34
N VAL A 13 -6.43 -10.33 0.84
CA VAL A 13 -5.33 -9.39 1.10
C VAL A 13 -5.19 -9.08 2.58
N GLU A 14 -6.30 -8.95 3.31
CA GLU A 14 -6.31 -8.74 4.77
C GLU A 14 -5.82 -9.98 5.54
N GLU A 15 -6.34 -11.18 5.21
CA GLU A 15 -5.98 -12.44 5.89
C GLU A 15 -4.50 -12.81 5.68
N MET A 16 -3.98 -12.62 4.48
CA MET A 16 -2.59 -12.93 4.14
C MET A 16 -1.60 -11.82 4.47
N LYS A 17 -2.08 -10.63 4.88
CA LYS A 17 -1.24 -9.46 5.17
C LYS A 17 -0.31 -9.08 4.01
N VAL A 18 -0.80 -9.19 2.77
CA VAL A 18 -0.06 -8.86 1.54
C VAL A 18 0.34 -7.38 1.53
N ILE A 19 -0.50 -6.53 2.12
CA ILE A 19 -0.28 -5.08 2.20
C ILE A 19 0.52 -4.72 3.44
N GLY A 20 1.65 -4.05 3.23
CA GLY A 20 2.51 -3.56 4.31
C GLY A 20 1.81 -2.54 5.22
N SER A 21 2.21 -2.50 6.50
CA SER A 21 1.61 -1.62 7.51
C SER A 21 1.68 -0.13 7.17
N GLY A 22 2.70 0.30 6.41
CA GLY A 22 2.86 1.68 5.93
C GLY A 22 1.95 2.06 4.77
N GLN A 23 1.28 1.12 4.09
CA GLN A 23 0.34 1.45 3.03
C GLN A 23 -0.94 2.04 3.63
N HIS A 24 -1.30 3.23 3.16
CA HIS A 24 -2.53 3.93 3.56
C HIS A 24 -3.53 4.09 2.43
N GLY A 25 -3.06 4.13 1.17
CA GLY A 25 -3.93 4.18 0.00
C GLY A 25 -4.78 2.92 -0.11
N PHE A 26 -6.05 3.09 -0.52
CA PHE A 26 -6.99 1.99 -0.80
C PHE A 26 -7.17 0.97 0.33
N THR A 27 -6.86 1.36 1.58
CA THR A 27 -6.95 0.47 2.75
C THR A 27 -8.06 0.95 3.68
N LYS A 28 -8.94 0.04 4.10
CA LYS A 28 -10.05 0.36 5.00
C LYS A 28 -9.54 0.90 6.33
N GLY A 29 -10.16 1.97 6.83
CA GLY A 29 -9.81 2.57 8.11
C GLY A 29 -8.51 3.39 8.13
N LYS A 30 -7.82 3.54 6.99
CA LYS A 30 -6.66 4.42 6.84
C LYS A 30 -7.00 5.61 5.97
N SER A 31 -6.50 6.79 6.34
CA SER A 31 -6.75 8.04 5.64
C SER A 31 -5.45 8.71 5.19
N CYS A 32 -5.55 9.65 4.24
CA CYS A 32 -4.41 10.45 3.82
C CYS A 32 -3.83 11.28 4.97
N LEU A 33 -4.68 11.76 5.88
CA LEU A 33 -4.25 12.48 7.07
C LEU A 33 -3.45 11.58 8.02
N ALA A 34 -3.96 10.38 8.30
CA ALA A 34 -3.24 9.41 9.14
C ALA A 34 -1.89 9.01 8.53
N ASN A 35 -1.82 8.90 7.20
CA ASN A 35 -0.57 8.68 6.48
C ASN A 35 0.44 9.80 6.72
N LEU A 36 -0.02 11.05 6.62
CA LEU A 36 0.84 12.22 6.81
C LEU A 36 1.34 12.32 8.25
N ILE A 37 0.47 12.04 9.23
CA ILE A 37 0.84 12.01 10.65
C ILE A 37 1.90 10.93 10.89
N ALA A 38 1.66 9.69 10.46
CA ALA A 38 2.61 8.59 10.64
C ALA A 38 3.97 8.87 9.96
N PHE A 39 3.95 9.54 8.81
CA PHE A 39 5.15 9.96 8.10
C PHE A 39 5.94 11.01 8.90
N TYR A 40 5.29 12.08 9.38
CA TYR A 40 5.95 13.09 10.18
C TYR A 40 6.45 12.54 11.51
N ASP A 41 5.67 11.73 12.22
CA ASP A 41 6.09 11.12 13.49
C ASP A 41 7.39 10.31 13.32
N GLY A 42 7.50 9.56 12.22
CA GLY A 42 8.72 8.82 11.89
C GLY A 42 9.91 9.74 11.62
N MET A 43 9.72 10.81 10.85
CA MET A 43 10.77 11.78 10.55
C MET A 43 11.20 12.57 11.78
N THR A 44 10.25 13.06 12.58
CA THR A 44 10.56 13.85 13.79
C THR A 44 11.34 13.01 14.79
N GLY A 45 10.99 11.72 14.96
CA GLY A 45 11.79 10.83 15.81
C GLY A 45 13.26 10.70 15.35
N TRP A 46 13.52 10.74 14.04
CA TRP A 46 14.90 10.69 13.53
C TRP A 46 15.62 12.03 13.70
N VAL A 47 14.90 13.14 13.51
CA VAL A 47 15.42 14.50 13.74
C VAL A 47 15.77 14.70 15.22
N ASP A 48 14.92 14.23 16.13
CA ASP A 48 15.15 14.30 17.58
C ASP A 48 16.41 13.52 17.99
N ASP A 49 16.67 12.39 17.33
CA ASP A 49 17.91 11.61 17.47
C ASP A 49 19.13 12.29 16.80
N SER A 50 19.00 13.52 16.31
CA SER A 50 20.03 14.28 15.58
C SER A 50 20.54 13.57 14.32
N ARG A 51 19.71 12.73 13.69
CA ARG A 51 20.03 12.06 12.42
C ARG A 51 19.61 12.93 11.25
N ALA A 52 20.41 12.92 10.19
CA ALA A 52 20.03 13.55 8.92
C ALA A 52 18.85 12.78 8.30
N VAL A 53 17.85 13.52 7.80
CA VAL A 53 16.65 12.97 7.16
C VAL A 53 16.50 13.58 5.78
N ASP A 54 16.41 12.73 4.76
CA ASP A 54 16.08 13.09 3.39
C ASP A 54 14.81 12.34 2.96
N VAL A 55 14.00 12.97 2.12
CA VAL A 55 12.72 12.41 1.64
C VAL A 55 12.71 12.34 0.13
N VAL A 56 12.35 11.18 -0.42
CA VAL A 56 12.16 10.98 -1.85
C VAL A 56 10.68 10.70 -2.13
N TYR A 57 10.06 11.61 -2.89
CA TYR A 57 8.70 11.42 -3.38
C TYR A 57 8.75 10.75 -4.76
N LEU A 58 8.02 9.65 -4.91
CA LEU A 58 7.92 8.88 -6.16
C LEU A 58 6.46 8.84 -6.60
N ASP A 59 6.23 8.87 -7.91
CA ASP A 59 4.92 8.69 -8.50
C ASP A 59 5.01 7.89 -9.81
N PHE A 60 3.95 7.16 -10.13
CA PHE A 60 3.86 6.36 -11.34
C PHE A 60 3.07 7.09 -12.42
N THR A 61 3.70 7.32 -13.59
CA THR A 61 2.98 7.86 -14.74
C THR A 61 1.90 6.88 -15.22
N LYS A 62 0.64 7.33 -15.18
CA LYS A 62 -0.53 6.55 -15.59
C LYS A 62 -0.62 5.16 -14.93
N ALA A 63 -0.34 5.06 -13.63
CA ALA A 63 -0.26 3.82 -12.86
C ALA A 63 -1.26 2.71 -13.29
N PHE A 64 -2.55 3.02 -13.36
CA PHE A 64 -3.60 2.04 -13.70
C PHE A 64 -3.64 1.60 -15.18
N HIS A 65 -3.04 2.37 -16.09
CA HIS A 65 -3.03 2.06 -17.52
C HIS A 65 -1.81 1.22 -17.92
N THR A 66 -0.75 1.27 -17.11
CA THR A 66 0.56 0.67 -17.43
C THR A 66 0.78 -0.68 -16.72
N VAL A 67 -0.18 -1.16 -15.92
CA VAL A 67 -0.07 -2.45 -15.24
C VAL A 67 -0.12 -3.60 -16.25
N SER A 68 0.92 -4.44 -16.27
CA SER A 68 0.94 -5.65 -17.11
C SER A 68 -0.06 -6.68 -16.60
N TYR A 69 -0.94 -7.16 -17.48
CA TYR A 69 -1.96 -8.17 -17.16
C TYR A 69 -1.36 -9.47 -16.62
N ASN A 70 -0.28 -9.96 -17.24
CA ASN A 70 0.38 -11.20 -16.81
C ASN A 70 0.97 -11.07 -15.40
N ILE A 71 1.49 -9.89 -15.06
CA ILE A 71 2.03 -9.61 -13.73
C ILE A 71 0.90 -9.53 -12.71
N LEU A 72 -0.19 -8.81 -13.04
CA LEU A 72 -1.34 -8.66 -12.16
C LEU A 72 -1.98 -10.02 -11.83
N VAL A 73 -2.34 -10.80 -12.85
CA VAL A 73 -2.93 -12.13 -12.67
C VAL A 73 -1.97 -13.08 -11.97
N GLY A 74 -0.67 -13.00 -12.28
CA GLY A 74 0.36 -13.77 -11.59
C GLY A 74 0.38 -13.49 -10.10
N LYS A 75 0.38 -12.21 -9.69
CA LYS A 75 0.36 -11.81 -8.28
C LYS A 75 -0.86 -12.36 -7.54
N GLU A 76 -2.05 -12.14 -8.09
CA GLU A 76 -3.31 -12.64 -7.51
C GLU A 76 -3.29 -14.17 -7.40
N SER A 77 -2.75 -14.88 -8.39
CA SER A 77 -2.74 -16.35 -8.39
C SER A 77 -1.73 -16.97 -7.42
N TYR A 78 -0.62 -16.28 -7.14
CA TYR A 78 0.35 -16.74 -6.16
C TYR A 78 -0.14 -16.54 -4.74
N ASP A 79 -0.72 -15.37 -4.44
CA ASP A 79 -1.24 -15.11 -3.10
C ASP A 79 -2.49 -15.99 -2.82
N ILE A 80 -3.42 -16.16 -3.77
CA ILE A 80 -4.65 -16.97 -3.57
C ILE A 80 -4.40 -18.47 -3.37
N ARG A 81 -3.24 -19.01 -3.80
CA ARG A 81 -2.95 -20.46 -3.77
C ARG A 81 -2.20 -20.95 -2.53
N VAL A 82 -1.89 -20.08 -1.57
CA VAL A 82 -1.18 -20.45 -0.32
C VAL A 82 -2.13 -20.43 0.87
#